data_AF-A0A0A9WQX6-F1
#
_entry.id   AF-A0A0A9WQX6-F1
#
_cell.length_a   1.000
_cell.length_b   1.000
_cell.length_c   1.000
_cell.angle_alpha   90.00
_cell.angle_beta   90.00
_cell.angle_gamma   90.00
#
_symmetry.space_group_name_H-M   'P 1'
#
loop_
_entity.id
_entity.type
_entity.pdbx_description
1 polymer ?
#
loop_
_entity_poly.entity_id
_entity_poly.type
_entity_poly.pdbx_seq_one_letter_code
_entity_poly.pdbx_strand_id
1 'polypeptide(L)'
;MSEVVKLGEFVEQRRNGDKIRFIVQIATVEMTEEIIQLMTKFFMSREPLTQVGVLGDPASIRDLHNLWREEIARGTSIVALEVKEGEKPKLFGVNITPLCIKGDKNDFKLEGEHSKTLFKLLDEITEMGNVYEKYGVNKYLSGMGLAVDADYHGFNAGQRILECRRPLCERLGVQVTATVFTAPASQHIASKIGFEPLAELEYATYEDNGQKPFASAPGKAIVMGLKF
;
A
#
# COMPACT_ATOMS: atom_id res chain seq x y z
N MET A 1 -3.87 26.52 5.90
CA MET A 1 -2.85 25.53 5.50
C MET A 1 -2.92 24.43 6.54
N SER A 2 -3.31 23.22 6.15
CA SER A 2 -3.22 22.05 7.04
C SER A 2 -1.75 21.87 7.42
N GLU A 3 -1.49 21.63 8.69
CA GLU A 3 -0.14 21.38 9.20
C GLU A 3 0.40 20.09 8.57
N VAL A 4 1.55 20.17 7.89
CA VAL A 4 2.22 18.99 7.32
C VAL A 4 2.76 18.13 8.45
N VAL A 5 2.28 16.89 8.55
CA VAL A 5 2.66 15.97 9.62
C VAL A 5 3.83 15.10 9.18
N LYS A 6 5.03 15.42 9.67
CA LYS A 6 6.23 14.58 9.47
C LYS A 6 6.16 13.33 10.34
N LEU A 7 6.33 12.17 9.74
CA LEU A 7 6.32 10.84 10.38
C LEU A 7 7.74 10.30 10.60
N GLY A 8 8.70 10.72 9.78
CA GLY A 8 10.10 10.29 9.91
C GLY A 8 11.04 11.12 9.05
N GLU A 9 12.33 11.02 9.36
CA GLU A 9 13.41 11.63 8.60
C GLU A 9 14.59 10.67 8.57
N PHE A 10 15.16 10.47 7.38
CA PHE A 10 16.10 9.39 7.12
C PHE A 10 17.26 9.86 6.26
N VAL A 11 18.43 9.27 6.52
CA VAL A 11 19.59 9.31 5.64
C VAL A 11 19.94 7.87 5.31
N GLU A 12 19.82 7.50 4.04
CA GLU A 12 20.04 6.13 3.56
C GLU A 12 21.16 6.11 2.53
N GLN A 13 21.83 4.96 2.44
CA GLN A 13 22.99 4.77 1.57
C GLN A 13 22.88 3.47 0.77
N ARG A 14 23.15 3.55 -0.53
CA ARG A 14 23.29 2.39 -1.41
C ARG A 14 24.63 1.71 -1.22
N ARG A 15 24.75 0.46 -1.70
CA ARG A 15 26.01 -0.30 -1.69
C ARG A 15 27.17 0.39 -2.44
N ASN A 16 26.86 1.16 -3.48
CA ASN A 16 27.86 1.91 -4.26
C ASN A 16 28.33 3.21 -3.57
N GLY A 17 27.77 3.54 -2.41
CA GLY A 17 28.14 4.71 -1.64
C GLY A 17 27.21 5.91 -1.79
N ASP A 18 26.32 5.94 -2.79
CA ASP A 18 25.35 7.02 -2.99
C ASP A 18 24.49 7.20 -1.74
N LYS A 19 24.20 8.45 -1.36
CA LYS A 19 23.37 8.80 -0.20
C LYS A 19 22.20 9.67 -0.61
N ILE A 20 21.09 9.49 0.09
CA ILE A 20 19.94 10.40 0.02
C ILE A 20 19.53 10.81 1.43
N ARG A 21 19.00 12.03 1.55
CA ARG A 21 18.23 12.48 2.70
C ARG A 21 16.77 12.62 2.27
N PHE A 22 15.85 12.07 3.04
CA PHE A 22 14.44 12.21 2.76
C PHE A 22 13.60 12.28 4.03
N ILE A 23 12.42 12.86 3.88
CA ILE A 23 11.39 12.87 4.91
C ILE A 23 10.25 11.95 4.49
N VAL A 24 9.57 11.37 5.47
CA VAL A 24 8.31 10.68 5.30
C VAL A 24 7.24 11.47 6.06
N GLN A 25 6.13 11.74 5.39
CA GLN A 25 5.05 12.57 5.94
C GLN A 25 3.67 12.09 5.45
N ILE A 26 2.61 12.60 6.07
CA ILE A 26 1.26 12.46 5.53
C ILE A 26 1.17 13.23 4.20
N ALA A 27 0.57 12.60 3.20
CA ALA A 27 0.28 13.19 1.90
C ALA A 27 -0.64 14.40 2.04
N THR A 28 -0.38 15.46 1.29
CA THR A 28 -1.33 16.58 1.17
C THR A 28 -2.17 16.41 -0.10
N VAL A 29 -3.36 17.03 -0.12
CA VAL A 29 -4.28 16.92 -1.28
C VAL A 29 -3.68 17.52 -2.55
N GLU A 30 -2.75 18.46 -2.43
CA GLU A 30 -2.04 19.07 -3.56
C GLU A 30 -1.07 18.09 -4.25
N MET A 31 -0.67 17.01 -3.56
CA MET A 31 0.20 15.96 -4.12
C MET A 31 -0.57 14.90 -4.91
N THR A 32 -1.90 14.95 -4.93
CA THR A 32 -2.76 13.88 -5.45
C THR A 32 -2.35 13.42 -6.85
N GLU A 33 -2.26 14.31 -7.83
CA GLU A 33 -1.96 13.91 -9.21
C GLU A 33 -0.52 13.40 -9.38
N GLU A 34 0.45 13.91 -8.62
CA GLU A 34 1.82 13.41 -8.60
C GLU A 34 1.88 11.99 -8.01
N ILE A 35 1.11 11.74 -6.94
CA ILE A 35 0.95 10.40 -6.33
C ILE A 35 0.30 9.42 -7.30
N ILE A 36 -0.80 9.82 -7.97
CA ILE A 36 -1.47 8.96 -8.95
C ILE A 36 -0.49 8.58 -10.06
N GLN A 37 0.25 9.53 -10.63
CA GLN A 37 1.25 9.25 -11.66
C GLN A 37 2.33 8.28 -11.19
N LEU A 38 2.83 8.46 -9.96
CA LEU A 38 3.84 7.59 -9.38
C LEU A 38 3.28 6.16 -9.17
N MET A 39 2.07 6.03 -8.63
CA MET A 39 1.38 4.74 -8.45
C MET A 39 1.13 4.05 -9.79
N THR A 40 0.58 4.74 -10.79
CA THR A 40 0.37 4.16 -12.13
C THR A 40 1.69 3.68 -12.73
N LYS A 41 2.75 4.48 -12.64
CA LYS A 41 4.04 4.18 -13.27
C LYS A 41 4.80 3.05 -12.58
N PHE A 42 4.84 3.03 -11.24
CA PHE A 42 5.75 2.15 -10.51
C PHE A 42 5.06 1.04 -9.70
N PHE A 43 3.78 1.20 -9.33
CA PHE A 43 3.01 0.14 -8.68
C PHE A 43 2.33 -0.75 -9.73
N MET A 44 1.41 -0.20 -10.53
CA MET A 44 0.56 -1.01 -11.43
C MET A 44 1.37 -1.80 -12.46
N SER A 45 2.51 -1.27 -12.89
CA SER A 45 3.38 -1.93 -13.86
C SER A 45 4.16 -3.13 -13.29
N ARG A 46 4.16 -3.32 -11.97
CA ARG A 46 4.98 -4.33 -11.26
C ARG A 46 4.19 -5.21 -10.30
N GLU A 47 3.00 -4.79 -9.90
CA GLU A 47 2.16 -5.53 -8.97
C GLU A 47 1.52 -6.74 -9.70
N PRO A 48 1.67 -7.97 -9.16
CA PRO A 48 1.24 -9.19 -9.86
C PRO A 48 -0.22 -9.20 -10.27
N LEU A 49 -1.13 -8.71 -9.41
CA LEU A 49 -2.57 -8.77 -9.67
C LEU A 49 -3.04 -7.70 -10.66
N THR A 50 -2.40 -6.52 -10.69
CA THR A 50 -2.68 -5.51 -11.70
C THR A 50 -2.20 -5.92 -13.08
N GLN A 51 -1.07 -6.66 -13.17
CA GLN A 51 -0.54 -7.16 -14.43
C GLN A 51 -1.43 -8.21 -15.10
N VAL A 52 -2.13 -9.03 -14.30
CA VAL A 52 -2.93 -10.16 -14.82
C VAL A 52 -4.30 -9.74 -15.36
N GLY A 53 -4.70 -8.47 -15.22
CA GLY A 53 -5.92 -8.00 -15.88
C GLY A 53 -6.17 -6.50 -15.83
N VAL A 54 -5.89 -5.85 -14.70
CA VAL A 54 -6.23 -4.42 -14.50
C VAL A 54 -5.60 -3.52 -15.55
N LEU A 55 -4.33 -3.73 -15.93
CA LEU A 55 -3.65 -2.91 -16.94
C LEU A 55 -4.32 -2.96 -18.33
N GLY A 56 -5.05 -4.04 -18.64
CA GLY A 56 -5.80 -4.20 -19.89
C GLY A 56 -7.23 -3.67 -19.83
N ASP A 57 -7.68 -3.19 -18.67
CA ASP A 57 -9.06 -2.78 -18.41
C ASP A 57 -9.12 -1.31 -17.98
N PRO A 58 -9.44 -0.39 -18.90
CA PRO A 58 -9.50 1.04 -18.60
C PRO A 58 -10.49 1.40 -17.48
N ALA A 59 -11.57 0.63 -17.28
CA ALA A 59 -12.50 0.88 -16.19
C ALA A 59 -11.87 0.50 -14.85
N SER A 60 -11.18 -0.65 -14.79
CA SER A 60 -10.44 -1.06 -13.59
C SER A 60 -9.30 -0.12 -13.22
N ILE A 61 -8.62 0.48 -14.21
CA ILE A 61 -7.62 1.53 -13.96
C ILE A 61 -8.27 2.77 -13.33
N ARG A 62 -9.42 3.22 -13.87
CA ARG A 62 -10.18 4.35 -13.31
C ARG A 62 -10.65 4.07 -11.90
N ASP A 63 -11.12 2.86 -11.61
CA ASP A 63 -11.52 2.46 -10.27
C ASP A 63 -10.39 2.64 -9.25
N LEU A 64 -9.21 2.06 -9.51
CA LEU A 64 -8.05 2.22 -8.63
C LEU A 64 -7.64 3.69 -8.46
N HIS A 65 -7.64 4.45 -9.55
CA HIS A 65 -7.35 5.88 -9.53
C HIS A 65 -8.35 6.66 -8.67
N ASN A 66 -9.63 6.33 -8.70
CA ASN A 66 -10.65 6.99 -7.88
C ASN A 66 -10.47 6.63 -6.39
N LEU A 67 -10.26 5.35 -6.09
CA LEU A 67 -10.03 4.89 -4.73
C LEU A 67 -8.78 5.52 -4.11
N TRP A 68 -7.67 5.62 -4.86
CA TRP A 68 -6.49 6.32 -4.38
C TRP A 68 -6.74 7.80 -4.10
N ARG A 69 -7.53 8.50 -4.94
CA ARG A 69 -7.89 9.90 -4.68
C ARG A 69 -8.72 10.03 -3.41
N GLU A 70 -9.68 9.14 -3.19
CA GLU A 70 -10.48 9.11 -1.96
C GLU A 70 -9.60 8.92 -0.71
N GLU A 71 -8.68 7.96 -0.75
CA GLU A 71 -7.79 7.67 0.38
C GLU A 71 -6.73 8.76 0.63
N ILE A 72 -6.31 9.49 -0.40
CA ILE A 72 -5.46 10.67 -0.23
C ILE A 72 -6.28 11.80 0.42
N ALA A 73 -7.52 12.01 -0.02
CA ALA A 73 -8.41 13.02 0.54
C ALA A 73 -8.79 12.76 2.01
N ARG A 74 -8.85 11.48 2.43
CA ARG A 74 -9.03 11.08 3.85
C ARG A 74 -7.83 11.44 4.75
N GLY A 75 -6.68 11.79 4.18
CA GLY A 75 -5.54 12.32 4.92
C GLY A 75 -4.77 11.27 5.73
N THR A 76 -4.82 10.00 5.33
CA THR A 76 -4.08 8.92 5.98
C THR A 76 -2.92 8.40 5.15
N SER A 77 -2.84 8.71 3.85
CA SER A 77 -1.78 8.25 2.95
C SER A 77 -0.41 8.85 3.29
N ILE A 78 0.67 8.09 3.08
CA ILE A 78 2.05 8.46 3.45
C ILE A 78 2.88 8.68 2.18
N VAL A 79 3.71 9.72 2.14
CA VAL A 79 4.66 9.99 1.04
C VAL A 79 6.09 10.10 1.55
N ALA A 80 7.05 9.76 0.68
CA ALA A 80 8.47 10.01 0.86
C ALA A 80 8.95 11.10 -0.11
N LEU A 81 9.62 12.11 0.45
CA LEU A 81 10.11 13.29 -0.27
C LEU A 81 11.62 13.42 -0.10
N GLU A 82 12.37 13.42 -1.19
CA GLU A 82 13.81 13.69 -1.18
C GLU A 82 14.03 15.15 -0.80
N VAL A 83 14.99 15.41 0.09
CA VAL A 83 15.32 16.75 0.55
C VAL A 83 16.75 17.08 0.15
N LYS A 84 16.90 18.14 -0.65
CA LYS A 84 18.19 18.76 -1.01
C LYS A 84 18.18 20.23 -0.62
N GLU A 85 19.34 20.74 -0.24
CA GLU A 85 19.49 22.13 0.15
C GLU A 85 19.20 23.07 -1.03
N GLY A 86 18.32 24.05 -0.82
CA GLY A 86 17.93 25.02 -1.85
C GLY A 86 16.94 24.49 -2.90
N GLU A 87 16.51 23.23 -2.82
CA GLU A 87 15.55 22.63 -3.76
C GLU A 87 14.20 22.33 -3.11
N LYS A 88 13.13 22.36 -3.90
CA LYS A 88 11.81 21.89 -3.46
C LYS A 88 11.87 20.38 -3.20
N PRO A 89 11.29 19.86 -2.10
CA PRO A 89 11.24 18.42 -1.87
C PRO A 89 10.57 17.67 -3.04
N LYS A 90 11.17 16.56 -3.46
CA LYS A 90 10.72 15.76 -4.61
C LYS A 90 10.04 14.47 -4.16
N LEU A 91 8.80 14.24 -4.59
CA LEU A 91 8.09 12.98 -4.37
C LEU A 91 8.79 11.84 -5.08
N PHE A 92 9.09 10.76 -4.35
CA PHE A 92 9.65 9.56 -4.96
C PHE A 92 9.11 8.25 -4.37
N GLY A 93 8.30 8.32 -3.32
CA GLY A 93 7.64 7.14 -2.78
C GLY A 93 6.32 7.48 -2.12
N VAL A 94 5.45 6.49 -2.05
CA VAL A 94 4.12 6.61 -1.47
C VAL A 94 3.62 5.27 -0.95
N ASN A 95 2.80 5.30 0.08
CA ASN A 95 1.94 4.21 0.46
C ASN A 95 0.53 4.75 0.74
N ILE A 96 -0.45 4.30 -0.03
CA ILE A 96 -1.86 4.60 0.21
C ILE A 96 -2.33 3.74 1.39
N THR A 97 -2.88 4.36 2.43
CA THR A 97 -3.11 3.68 3.71
C THR A 97 -4.52 3.96 4.25
N PRO A 98 -5.53 3.18 3.83
CA PRO A 98 -6.89 3.32 4.33
C PRO A 98 -7.00 2.97 5.81
N LEU A 99 -7.87 3.67 6.53
CA LEU A 99 -8.27 3.32 7.89
C LEU A 99 -9.48 2.38 7.82
N CYS A 100 -9.30 1.13 8.24
CA CYS A 100 -10.38 0.13 8.26
C CYS A 100 -11.07 0.17 9.62
N ILE A 101 -12.41 0.23 9.63
CA ILE A 101 -13.23 0.24 10.85
C ILE A 101 -14.21 -0.93 10.79
N LYS A 102 -14.34 -1.66 11.92
CA LYS A 102 -15.20 -2.83 12.03
C LYS A 102 -16.66 -2.44 11.82
N GLY A 103 -17.32 -3.09 10.87
CA GLY A 103 -18.72 -2.84 10.55
C GLY A 103 -18.94 -1.77 9.47
N ASP A 104 -17.91 -1.00 9.10
CA ASP A 104 -17.99 -0.12 7.93
C ASP A 104 -17.97 -1.00 6.68
N LYS A 105 -18.96 -0.79 5.80
CA LYS A 105 -18.98 -1.41 4.49
C LYS A 105 -18.24 -0.51 3.51
N ASN A 106 -17.19 -1.04 2.91
CA ASN A 106 -16.56 -0.40 1.77
C ASN A 106 -17.40 -0.68 0.52
N ASP A 107 -18.45 0.13 0.31
CA ASP A 107 -19.28 0.06 -0.90
C ASP A 107 -18.58 0.76 -2.06
N PHE A 108 -17.43 0.22 -2.50
CA PHE A 108 -16.73 0.72 -3.67
C PHE A 108 -17.60 0.52 -4.90
N LYS A 109 -17.92 1.60 -5.62
CA LYS A 109 -18.62 1.53 -6.89
C LYS A 109 -17.62 1.23 -8.01
N LEU A 110 -17.25 -0.04 -8.12
CA LEU A 110 -16.31 -0.52 -9.15
C LEU A 110 -17.03 -0.69 -10.49
N GLU A 111 -16.49 -0.07 -11.53
CA GLU A 111 -17.00 -0.21 -12.90
C GLU A 111 -16.36 -1.41 -13.62
N GLY A 112 -15.05 -1.59 -13.45
CA GLY A 112 -14.26 -2.59 -14.14
C GLY A 112 -14.48 -4.00 -13.64
N GLU A 113 -14.39 -4.98 -14.53
CA GLU A 113 -14.53 -6.38 -14.14
C GLU A 113 -13.27 -6.89 -13.43
N HIS A 114 -12.08 -6.46 -13.86
CA HIS A 114 -10.84 -6.91 -13.23
C HIS A 114 -10.61 -6.29 -11.84
N SER A 115 -11.05 -5.05 -11.61
CA SER A 115 -11.06 -4.43 -10.29
C SER A 115 -12.04 -5.15 -9.35
N LYS A 116 -13.26 -5.49 -9.80
CA LYS A 116 -14.20 -6.30 -9.00
C LYS A 116 -13.58 -7.64 -8.58
N THR A 117 -13.00 -8.38 -9.53
CA THR A 117 -12.34 -9.66 -9.25
C THR A 117 -11.14 -9.51 -8.31
N LEU A 118 -10.34 -8.44 -8.48
CA LEU A 118 -9.23 -8.11 -7.58
C LEU A 118 -9.71 -7.85 -6.16
N PHE A 119 -10.69 -6.95 -5.98
CA PHE A 119 -11.20 -6.60 -4.66
C PHE A 119 -11.88 -7.80 -3.99
N LYS A 120 -12.57 -8.67 -4.74
CA LYS A 120 -13.09 -9.92 -4.21
C LYS A 120 -12.00 -10.80 -3.58
N LEU A 121 -10.89 -11.04 -4.28
CA LEU A 121 -9.76 -11.79 -3.71
C LEU A 121 -9.20 -11.12 -2.46
N LEU A 122 -9.04 -9.78 -2.49
CA LEU A 122 -8.51 -9.01 -1.36
C LEU A 122 -9.44 -9.06 -0.14
N ASP A 123 -10.74 -9.00 -0.35
CA ASP A 123 -11.76 -9.11 0.70
C ASP A 123 -11.74 -10.52 1.31
N GLU A 124 -11.75 -11.57 0.48
CA GLU A 124 -11.72 -12.97 0.95
C GLU A 124 -10.50 -13.26 1.83
N ILE A 125 -9.29 -12.91 1.39
CA ILE A 125 -8.08 -13.13 2.21
C ILE A 125 -8.06 -12.24 3.46
N THR A 126 -8.61 -11.03 3.38
CA THR A 126 -8.72 -10.14 4.55
C THR A 126 -9.65 -10.73 5.61
N GLU A 127 -10.79 -11.30 5.19
CA GLU A 127 -11.71 -12.03 6.05
C GLU A 127 -11.05 -13.26 6.69
N MET A 128 -10.30 -14.04 5.92
CA MET A 128 -9.51 -15.18 6.44
C MET A 128 -8.50 -14.74 7.52
N GLY A 129 -7.87 -13.58 7.34
CA GLY A 129 -6.92 -13.03 8.31
C GLY A 129 -7.54 -12.59 9.63
N ASN A 130 -8.85 -12.33 9.66
CA ASN A 130 -9.66 -12.02 10.83
C ASN A 130 -9.00 -11.02 11.81
N VAL A 131 -8.47 -9.92 11.25
CA VAL A 131 -7.61 -8.94 11.96
C VAL A 131 -8.28 -8.40 13.24
N TYR A 132 -9.58 -8.09 13.16
CA TYR A 132 -10.33 -7.51 14.27
C TYR A 132 -10.37 -8.43 15.49
N GLU A 133 -10.73 -9.71 15.30
CA GLU A 133 -10.80 -10.68 16.39
C GLU A 133 -9.40 -11.09 16.86
N LYS A 134 -8.48 -11.32 15.92
CA LYS A 134 -7.11 -11.77 16.24
C LYS A 134 -6.37 -10.78 17.15
N TYR A 135 -6.57 -9.48 16.95
CA TYR A 135 -5.90 -8.46 17.75
C TYR A 135 -6.77 -7.80 18.82
N GLY A 136 -8.07 -8.12 18.86
CA GLY A 136 -9.04 -7.51 19.78
C GLY A 136 -9.24 -6.01 19.52
N VAL A 137 -9.33 -5.60 18.25
CA VAL A 137 -9.45 -4.20 17.84
C VAL A 137 -10.70 -3.95 16.99
N ASN A 138 -11.17 -2.71 16.96
CA ASN A 138 -12.28 -2.27 16.11
C ASN A 138 -11.84 -1.43 14.90
N LYS A 139 -10.55 -1.09 14.83
CA LYS A 139 -9.96 -0.36 13.70
C LYS A 139 -8.50 -0.75 13.52
N TYR A 140 -8.03 -0.75 12.28
CA TYR A 140 -6.62 -0.96 11.94
C TYR A 140 -6.25 -0.15 10.70
N LEU A 141 -4.98 0.20 10.56
CA LEU A 141 -4.47 0.85 9.36
C LEU A 141 -4.13 -0.22 8.30
N SER A 142 -4.65 -0.07 7.09
CA SER A 142 -4.36 -0.97 5.98
C SER A 142 -3.48 -0.31 4.92
N GLY A 143 -3.27 -1.00 3.80
CA GLY A 143 -2.48 -0.55 2.66
C GLY A 143 -3.19 -0.85 1.35
N MET A 144 -3.25 0.13 0.46
CA MET A 144 -3.81 0.04 -0.89
C MET A 144 -2.74 0.36 -1.93
N GLY A 145 -1.58 -0.28 -1.76
CA GLY A 145 -0.42 -0.14 -2.64
C GLY A 145 0.69 0.75 -2.08
N LEU A 146 1.91 0.38 -2.42
CA LEU A 146 3.16 1.05 -2.04
C LEU A 146 4.05 1.11 -3.27
N ALA A 147 4.48 2.30 -3.63
CA ALA A 147 5.37 2.53 -4.76
C ALA A 147 6.60 3.32 -4.34
N VAL A 148 7.72 2.98 -4.97
CA VAL A 148 8.97 3.76 -4.89
C VAL A 148 9.49 3.88 -6.31
N ASP A 149 9.82 5.09 -6.73
CA ASP A 149 10.48 5.39 -8.00
C ASP A 149 11.74 4.53 -8.14
N ALA A 150 11.93 3.95 -9.32
CA ALA A 150 13.04 3.05 -9.63
C ALA A 150 14.40 3.69 -9.36
N ASP A 151 14.53 5.01 -9.57
CA ASP A 151 15.76 5.76 -9.32
C ASP A 151 16.15 5.82 -7.84
N TYR A 152 15.27 5.39 -6.93
CA TYR A 152 15.47 5.37 -5.48
C TYR A 152 15.54 3.95 -4.91
N HIS A 153 15.59 2.91 -5.76
CA HIS A 153 15.73 1.53 -5.27
C HIS A 153 17.08 1.31 -4.61
N GLY A 154 17.16 0.44 -3.60
CA GLY A 154 18.38 0.21 -2.84
C GLY A 154 18.67 1.21 -1.71
N PHE A 155 17.82 2.23 -1.51
CA PHE A 155 17.87 3.13 -0.34
C PHE A 155 16.93 2.72 0.80
N ASN A 156 16.46 1.46 0.82
CA ASN A 156 15.49 0.97 1.82
C ASN A 156 14.19 1.81 1.96
N ALA A 157 13.87 2.66 0.98
CA ALA A 157 12.77 3.61 1.11
C ALA A 157 11.42 2.95 1.36
N GLY A 158 11.12 1.83 0.67
CA GLY A 158 9.89 1.07 0.91
C GLY A 158 9.79 0.53 2.34
N GLN A 159 10.91 0.11 2.93
CA GLN A 159 10.97 -0.30 4.34
C GLN A 159 10.70 0.90 5.26
N ARG A 160 11.34 2.04 5.02
CA ARG A 160 11.15 3.27 5.84
C ARG A 160 9.73 3.81 5.78
N ILE A 161 9.11 3.79 4.59
CA ILE A 161 7.69 4.17 4.43
C ILE A 161 6.81 3.25 5.26
N LEU A 162 7.05 1.93 5.23
CA LEU A 162 6.25 0.96 5.98
C LEU A 162 6.47 1.08 7.50
N GLU A 163 7.70 1.33 7.96
CA GLU A 163 8.01 1.62 9.37
C GLU A 163 7.27 2.88 9.87
N CYS A 164 7.08 3.89 9.01
CA CYS A 164 6.34 5.11 9.35
C CYS A 164 4.84 4.91 9.55
N ARG A 165 4.32 3.69 9.32
CA ARG A 165 2.95 3.36 9.76
C ARG A 165 2.79 3.36 11.27
N ARG A 166 3.86 3.11 12.05
CA ARG A 166 3.81 3.20 13.52
C ARG A 166 3.46 4.61 14.01
N PRO A 167 4.24 5.67 13.69
CA PRO A 167 3.90 7.02 14.12
C PRO A 167 2.56 7.52 13.53
N LEU A 168 2.17 7.04 12.34
CA LEU A 168 0.82 7.33 11.81
C LEU A 168 -0.27 6.68 12.67
N CYS A 169 -0.11 5.40 13.05
CA CYS A 169 -1.06 4.68 13.88
C CYS A 169 -1.18 5.31 15.28
N GLU A 170 -0.06 5.71 15.89
CA GLU A 170 -0.03 6.46 17.15
C GLU A 170 -0.88 7.73 17.05
N ARG A 171 -0.71 8.51 15.97
CA ARG A 171 -1.50 9.72 15.71
C ARG A 171 -2.99 9.44 15.52
N LEU A 172 -3.35 8.33 14.86
CA LEU A 172 -4.74 7.94 14.62
C LEU A 172 -5.39 7.23 15.83
N GLY A 173 -4.63 7.01 16.91
CA GLY A 173 -5.07 6.20 18.05
C GLY A 173 -5.41 4.77 17.63
N VAL A 174 -4.61 4.19 16.75
CA VAL A 174 -4.73 2.83 16.20
C VAL A 174 -3.54 2.01 16.71
N GLN A 175 -3.78 0.76 17.08
CA GLN A 175 -2.74 -0.13 17.63
C GLN A 175 -2.26 -1.20 16.66
N VAL A 176 -2.92 -1.33 15.50
CA VAL A 176 -2.67 -2.42 14.55
C VAL A 176 -2.57 -1.84 13.14
N THR A 177 -1.57 -2.31 12.40
CA THR A 177 -1.55 -2.21 10.93
C THR A 177 -1.64 -3.63 10.36
N ALA A 178 -2.47 -3.83 9.35
CA ALA A 178 -2.58 -5.11 8.66
C ALA A 178 -2.82 -4.89 7.16
N THR A 179 -2.21 -5.68 6.29
CA THR A 179 -2.27 -5.46 4.84
C THR A 179 -2.13 -6.77 4.10
N VAL A 180 -2.83 -6.88 2.98
CA VAL A 180 -2.60 -7.94 2.00
C VAL A 180 -1.37 -7.58 1.18
N PHE A 181 -0.27 -8.30 1.40
CA PHE A 181 0.94 -8.18 0.61
C PHE A 181 0.92 -9.21 -0.51
N THR A 182 0.89 -8.72 -1.75
CA THR A 182 0.64 -9.55 -2.95
C THR A 182 1.90 -9.94 -3.72
N ALA A 183 3.06 -9.38 -3.35
CA ALA A 183 4.33 -9.62 -4.03
C ALA A 183 5.41 -10.11 -3.05
N PRO A 184 6.30 -11.03 -3.45
CA PRO A 184 7.36 -11.56 -2.58
C PRO A 184 8.26 -10.49 -1.95
N ALA A 185 8.58 -9.43 -2.71
CA ALA A 185 9.41 -8.34 -2.22
C ALA A 185 8.75 -7.57 -1.05
N SER A 186 7.44 -7.30 -1.15
CA SER A 186 6.72 -6.58 -0.10
C SER A 186 6.44 -7.46 1.11
N GLN A 187 6.16 -8.75 0.91
CA GLN A 187 6.08 -9.76 1.97
C GLN A 187 7.40 -9.85 2.76
N HIS A 188 8.55 -9.91 2.06
CA HIS A 188 9.86 -9.96 2.70
C HIS A 188 10.15 -8.71 3.54
N ILE A 189 9.88 -7.52 3.01
CA ILE A 189 10.06 -6.25 3.75
C ILE A 189 9.16 -6.23 4.99
N ALA A 190 7.89 -6.62 4.85
CA ALA A 190 6.94 -6.65 5.97
C ALA A 190 7.39 -7.61 7.08
N SER A 191 7.78 -8.84 6.74
CA SER A 191 8.33 -9.81 7.70
C SER A 191 9.55 -9.28 8.43
N LYS A 192 10.48 -8.62 7.71
CA LYS A 192 11.71 -8.07 8.28
C LYS A 192 11.44 -7.02 9.35
N ILE A 193 10.35 -6.26 9.23
CA ILE A 193 9.98 -5.23 10.21
C ILE A 193 8.92 -5.70 11.23
N GLY A 194 8.67 -7.01 11.29
CA GLY A 194 7.89 -7.65 12.35
C GLY A 194 6.43 -7.94 12.02
N PHE A 195 5.97 -7.74 10.78
CA PHE A 195 4.63 -8.21 10.41
C PHE A 195 4.59 -9.74 10.45
N GLU A 196 3.58 -10.30 11.09
CA GLU A 196 3.30 -11.74 11.11
C GLU A 196 2.23 -12.11 10.07
N PRO A 197 2.35 -13.27 9.40
CA PRO A 197 1.30 -13.77 8.53
C PRO A 197 0.06 -14.15 9.34
N LEU A 198 -1.13 -13.79 8.84
CA LEU A 198 -2.41 -14.15 9.45
C LEU A 198 -3.17 -15.18 8.59
N ALA A 199 -3.14 -15.00 7.27
CA ALA A 199 -3.66 -15.96 6.29
C ALA A 199 -2.95 -15.79 4.94
N GLU A 200 -3.02 -16.81 4.10
CA GLU A 200 -2.43 -16.84 2.77
C GLU A 200 -3.34 -17.49 1.75
N LEU A 201 -3.19 -17.08 0.49
CA LEU A 201 -3.98 -17.56 -0.64
C LEU A 201 -3.10 -17.67 -1.88
N GLU A 202 -2.91 -18.89 -2.38
CA GLU A 202 -2.13 -19.19 -3.58
C GLU A 202 -2.94 -18.82 -4.85
N TYR A 203 -2.35 -18.00 -5.73
CA TYR A 203 -3.06 -17.48 -6.89
C TYR A 203 -3.47 -18.58 -7.89
N ALA A 204 -2.64 -19.62 -8.02
CA ALA A 204 -2.89 -20.77 -8.89
C ALA A 204 -4.13 -21.60 -8.49
N THR A 205 -4.55 -21.48 -7.23
CA THR A 205 -5.70 -22.22 -6.68
C THR A 205 -6.94 -21.35 -6.49
N TYR A 206 -6.81 -20.03 -6.58
CA TYR A 206 -7.95 -19.13 -6.46
C TYR A 206 -8.95 -19.37 -7.59
N GLU A 207 -10.22 -19.51 -7.21
CA GLU A 207 -11.32 -19.73 -8.13
C GLU A 207 -12.42 -18.69 -7.89
N ASP A 208 -12.87 -18.06 -8.96
CA ASP A 208 -14.01 -17.15 -8.96
C ASP A 208 -14.97 -17.58 -10.08
N ASN A 209 -16.19 -17.96 -9.71
CA ASN A 209 -17.23 -18.43 -10.63
C ASN A 209 -16.76 -19.55 -11.59
N GLY A 210 -16.00 -20.52 -11.09
CA GLY A 210 -15.46 -21.63 -11.89
C GLY A 210 -14.27 -21.25 -12.78
N GLN A 211 -13.78 -20.01 -12.69
CA GLN A 211 -12.60 -19.52 -13.41
C GLN A 211 -11.43 -19.30 -12.46
N LYS A 212 -10.20 -19.34 -12.98
CA LYS A 212 -8.99 -19.03 -12.20
C LYS A 212 -8.34 -17.73 -12.68
N PRO A 213 -8.89 -16.56 -12.31
CA PRO A 213 -8.51 -15.29 -12.90
C PRO A 213 -7.04 -14.91 -12.65
N PHE A 214 -6.42 -15.45 -11.59
CA PHE A 214 -5.04 -15.16 -11.22
C PHE A 214 -4.08 -16.34 -11.43
N ALA A 215 -4.46 -17.37 -12.18
CA ALA A 215 -3.62 -18.57 -12.35
C ALA A 215 -2.24 -18.29 -12.98
N SER A 216 -2.11 -17.20 -13.76
CA SER A 216 -0.86 -16.75 -14.35
C SER A 216 -0.03 -15.84 -13.42
N ALA A 217 -0.61 -15.36 -12.31
CA ALA A 217 0.11 -14.57 -11.32
C ALA A 217 1.07 -15.49 -10.53
N PRO A 218 2.33 -15.08 -10.32
CA PRO A 218 3.26 -15.87 -9.53
C PRO A 218 3.00 -15.72 -8.03
N GLY A 219 3.06 -16.83 -7.29
CA GLY A 219 3.06 -16.85 -5.83
C GLY A 219 1.68 -16.73 -5.20
N LYS A 220 1.60 -15.96 -4.10
CA LYS A 220 0.45 -15.87 -3.21
C LYS A 220 0.24 -14.47 -2.67
N ALA A 221 -1.00 -14.20 -2.27
CA ALA A 221 -1.31 -13.09 -1.38
C ALA A 221 -1.13 -13.56 0.08
N ILE A 222 -0.62 -12.69 0.93
CA ILE A 222 -0.53 -12.93 2.38
C ILE A 222 -1.08 -11.71 3.09
N VAL A 223 -2.13 -11.88 3.86
CA VAL A 223 -2.53 -10.85 4.83
C VAL A 223 -1.60 -10.95 6.03
N MET A 224 -0.89 -9.88 6.32
CA MET A 224 0.05 -9.81 7.43
C MET A 224 -0.32 -8.66 8.35
N GLY A 225 -0.12 -8.84 9.66
CA GLY A 225 -0.44 -7.86 10.69
C GLY A 225 0.74 -7.54 11.59
N LEU A 226 0.74 -6.35 12.16
CA LEU A 226 1.68 -5.90 13.18
C LEU A 226 0.90 -5.10 14.23
N LYS A 227 0.99 -5.52 15.49
CA LYS A 227 0.46 -4.80 16.65
C LYS A 227 1.57 -4.01 17.32
N PHE A 228 1.28 -2.76 17.67
CA PHE A 228 2.22 -1.81 18.28
C PHE A 228 2.14 -1.80 19.80
#